data_AF-A0A2K4ZAY7-F1
#
_entry.id   AF-A0A2K4ZAY7-F1
#
_cell.length_a   1.000
_cell.length_b   1.000
_cell.length_c   1.000
_cell.angle_alpha   90.00
_cell.angle_beta   90.00
_cell.angle_gamma   90.00
#
_symmetry.space_group_name_H-M   'P 1'
#
loop_
_entity.id
_entity.type
_entity.pdbx_description
1 polymer ?
#
loop_
_entity_poly.entity_id
_entity_poly.type
_entity_poly.pdbx_seq_one_letter_code
_entity_poly.pdbx_strand_id
1 'polypeptide(L)'
;MLAVKKRITYDTAENRFVKFILHSTIRKLEEFVKRYGRNVKQTEEKVLADADRMMKEVRRVLNTAFLREVSEYSAAQSMSLVFGMAPGYRELYKYWLMLQRSLSVNGDVFKMSPKDTAQLYEYWCFIKLFSLLKKEYRLLSPDIIRVDNSGITVTLVKGTRSTAKFINPATGEVIKLTYNPGESKTRTVNQKPDNVLELEKNGTQVSYKYVFDAKYRIETNPESTFYPDTKPGPKVDDINTMHRYRDSIVYENPRSRFIFEKTMFGAYILFPLEGKYEEEYREHRFYKSIDTVNIGGLPFLPGATKLVQKLLRELISDSGESAFERTSLPRGIEERLAAVDWDKRDVLIGTFRSAEQFQICFEKNFYYVPAKQIHESRFPIHYVALYQTNKMFGEGKGQIRYYGEVLRVEPVRRADIKEVPVVRKNGDEPYYKISVRQWKDITEINESKKPILPKESGFVVDFTNLFLLEHSEWVQELRFKSEAEYRFYTELKRSAKAAEIAEDETAGFVMGHSRFVFSDGEILALKDGKIVERKLLTEFSRRPAQVYRQLQSAVQD
;
A
#
# COMPACT_ATOMS: atom_id res chain seq x y z
N MET A 1 -27.04 28.94 -66.18
CA MET A 1 -26.81 28.49 -64.77
C MET A 1 -27.28 27.05 -64.65
N LEU A 2 -26.40 26.10 -64.37
CA LEU A 2 -26.77 24.73 -64.03
C LEU A 2 -27.21 24.70 -62.57
N ALA A 3 -28.48 24.38 -62.32
CA ALA A 3 -29.03 24.26 -60.98
C ALA A 3 -28.49 22.97 -60.31
N VAL A 4 -27.64 23.13 -59.29
CA VAL A 4 -27.14 22.02 -58.48
C VAL A 4 -28.27 21.47 -57.62
N LYS A 5 -28.75 20.26 -57.93
CA LYS A 5 -29.76 19.55 -57.14
C LYS A 5 -29.07 18.73 -56.05
N LYS A 6 -29.20 19.13 -54.78
CA LYS A 6 -28.74 18.33 -53.63
C LYS A 6 -29.65 17.09 -53.50
N ARG A 7 -29.06 15.89 -53.49
CA ARG A 7 -29.76 14.62 -53.19
C ARG A 7 -29.17 14.01 -51.94
N ILE A 8 -30.02 13.47 -51.07
CA ILE A 8 -29.59 12.65 -49.94
C ILE A 8 -29.16 11.29 -50.49
N THR A 9 -27.96 10.84 -50.12
CA THR A 9 -27.45 9.51 -50.43
C THR A 9 -27.01 8.82 -49.15
N TYR A 10 -27.35 7.55 -49.03
CA TYR A 10 -26.84 6.70 -47.95
C TYR A 10 -25.52 6.03 -48.32
N ASP A 11 -25.05 6.18 -49.57
CA ASP A 11 -23.80 5.55 -50.06
C ASP A 11 -22.54 6.33 -49.63
N THR A 12 -22.40 6.54 -48.33
CA THR A 12 -21.26 7.20 -47.70
C THR A 12 -20.14 6.21 -47.39
N ALA A 13 -18.90 6.70 -47.26
CA ALA A 13 -17.75 5.88 -46.85
C ALA A 13 -18.04 5.11 -45.55
N GLU A 14 -18.76 5.76 -44.63
CA GLU A 14 -19.13 5.17 -43.35
C GLU A 14 -20.09 4.00 -43.50
N ASN A 15 -21.16 4.17 -44.27
CA ASN A 15 -22.13 3.10 -44.49
C ASN A 15 -21.54 1.94 -45.30
N ARG A 16 -20.63 2.21 -46.24
CA ARG A 16 -19.89 1.16 -46.94
C ARG A 16 -19.07 0.32 -45.96
N PHE A 17 -18.41 0.97 -45.01
CA PHE A 17 -17.66 0.26 -43.97
C PHE A 17 -18.56 -0.48 -42.97
N VAL A 18 -19.73 0.06 -42.62
CA VAL A 18 -20.76 -0.69 -41.85
C VAL A 18 -21.13 -1.97 -42.58
N LYS A 19 -21.42 -1.89 -43.88
CA LYS A 19 -21.75 -3.05 -44.72
C LYS A 19 -20.61 -4.08 -44.71
N PHE A 20 -19.37 -3.62 -44.83
CA PHE A 20 -18.17 -4.45 -44.72
C PHE A 20 -18.05 -5.15 -43.35
N ILE A 21 -18.26 -4.44 -42.24
CA ILE A 21 -18.24 -4.99 -40.87
C ILE A 21 -19.22 -6.16 -40.74
N LEU A 22 -20.45 -5.99 -41.23
CA LEU A 22 -21.51 -7.01 -41.14
C LEU A 22 -21.17 -8.23 -42.02
N HIS A 23 -20.69 -8.02 -43.26
CA HIS A 23 -20.21 -9.12 -44.10
C HIS A 23 -19.03 -9.87 -43.47
N SER A 24 -18.06 -9.16 -42.90
CA SER A 24 -16.93 -9.75 -42.18
C SER A 24 -17.40 -10.58 -40.99
N THR A 25 -18.43 -10.13 -40.27
CA THR A 25 -19.01 -10.85 -39.13
C THR A 25 -19.66 -12.16 -39.56
N ILE A 26 -20.42 -12.16 -40.66
CA ILE A 26 -21.03 -13.38 -41.23
C ILE A 26 -19.94 -14.39 -41.59
N ARG A 27 -18.92 -13.96 -42.36
CA ARG A 27 -17.82 -14.85 -42.78
C ARG A 27 -17.13 -15.50 -41.58
N LYS A 28 -16.96 -14.76 -40.49
CA LYS A 28 -16.38 -15.30 -39.25
C LYS A 28 -17.27 -16.32 -38.55
N LEU A 29 -18.58 -16.10 -38.52
CA LEU A 29 -19.53 -17.06 -37.96
C LEU A 29 -19.57 -18.35 -38.80
N GLU A 30 -19.54 -18.23 -40.13
CA GLU A 30 -19.43 -19.38 -41.05
C GLU A 30 -18.13 -20.16 -40.81
N GLU A 31 -17.00 -19.46 -40.63
CA GLU A 31 -15.72 -20.07 -40.30
C GLU A 31 -15.73 -20.73 -38.92
N PHE A 32 -16.34 -20.10 -37.92
CA PHE A 32 -16.54 -20.66 -36.59
C PHE A 32 -17.32 -21.98 -36.66
N VAL A 33 -18.47 -22.02 -37.33
CA VAL A 33 -19.29 -23.23 -37.49
C VAL A 33 -18.48 -24.35 -38.15
N LYS A 34 -17.75 -24.02 -39.22
CA LYS A 34 -16.89 -24.99 -39.93
C LYS A 34 -15.77 -25.55 -39.03
N ARG A 35 -15.12 -24.70 -38.23
CA ARG A 35 -14.05 -25.11 -37.31
C ARG A 35 -14.60 -25.92 -36.13
N TYR A 36 -15.71 -25.46 -35.54
CA TYR A 36 -16.39 -26.14 -34.44
C TYR A 36 -16.80 -27.55 -34.81
N GLY A 37 -17.46 -27.74 -35.96
CA GLY A 37 -17.86 -29.06 -36.45
C GLY A 37 -16.70 -30.01 -36.78
N ARG A 38 -15.50 -29.49 -37.08
CA ARG A 38 -14.30 -30.30 -37.36
C ARG A 38 -13.52 -30.67 -36.10
N ASN A 39 -13.49 -29.79 -35.10
CA ASN A 39 -12.57 -29.89 -33.97
C ASN A 39 -13.20 -30.42 -32.68
N VAL A 40 -14.53 -30.48 -32.60
CA VAL A 40 -15.26 -30.96 -31.41
C VAL A 40 -15.77 -32.38 -31.65
N LYS A 41 -15.49 -33.31 -30.70
CA LYS A 41 -15.88 -34.73 -30.81
C LYS A 41 -17.39 -34.95 -30.87
N GLN A 42 -18.17 -34.12 -30.18
CA GLN A 42 -19.62 -34.17 -30.16
C GLN A 42 -20.14 -32.73 -30.20
N THR A 43 -20.74 -32.33 -31.32
CA THR A 43 -21.24 -30.98 -31.50
C THR A 43 -22.53 -30.76 -30.73
N GLU A 44 -22.56 -29.73 -29.88
CA GLU A 44 -23.79 -29.27 -29.26
C GLU A 44 -24.70 -28.56 -30.29
N GLU A 45 -25.90 -29.10 -30.52
CA GLU A 45 -26.85 -28.57 -31.50
C GLU A 45 -27.27 -27.12 -31.19
N LYS A 46 -27.38 -26.78 -29.90
CA LYS A 46 -27.70 -25.42 -29.45
C LYS A 46 -26.68 -24.38 -29.94
N VAL A 47 -25.38 -24.71 -29.90
CA VAL A 47 -24.31 -23.80 -30.34
C VAL A 47 -24.43 -23.52 -31.84
N LEU A 48 -24.72 -24.55 -32.63
CA LEU A 48 -24.93 -24.42 -34.08
C LEU A 48 -26.20 -23.60 -34.39
N ALA A 49 -27.30 -23.90 -33.71
CA ALA A 49 -28.57 -23.17 -33.87
C ALA A 49 -28.43 -21.69 -33.48
N ASP A 50 -27.70 -21.37 -32.41
CA ASP A 50 -27.41 -20.01 -31.99
C ASP A 50 -26.55 -19.27 -33.02
N ALA A 51 -25.51 -19.92 -33.57
CA ALA A 51 -24.68 -19.34 -34.64
C ALA A 51 -25.50 -19.05 -35.91
N ASP A 52 -26.36 -19.98 -36.32
CA ASP A 52 -27.28 -19.81 -37.46
C ASP A 52 -28.27 -18.67 -37.22
N ARG A 53 -28.83 -18.56 -36.02
CA ARG A 53 -29.71 -17.44 -35.64
C ARG A 53 -28.97 -16.12 -35.74
N MET A 54 -27.74 -16.03 -35.23
CA MET A 54 -26.91 -14.82 -35.33
C MET A 54 -26.63 -14.45 -36.79
N MET A 55 -26.28 -15.41 -37.64
CA MET A 55 -26.06 -15.16 -39.07
C MET A 55 -27.34 -14.65 -39.75
N LYS A 56 -28.51 -15.22 -39.45
CA LYS A 56 -29.80 -14.75 -39.99
C LYS A 56 -30.10 -13.32 -39.58
N GLU A 57 -29.89 -12.95 -38.32
CA GLU A 57 -30.10 -11.57 -37.84
C GLU A 57 -29.15 -10.58 -38.52
N VAL A 58 -27.86 -10.91 -38.64
CA VAL A 58 -26.89 -10.03 -39.33
C VAL A 58 -27.25 -9.88 -40.82
N ARG A 59 -27.65 -10.96 -41.50
CA ARG A 59 -28.14 -10.92 -42.89
C ARG A 59 -29.43 -10.08 -43.02
N ARG A 60 -30.33 -10.16 -42.04
CA ARG A 60 -31.54 -9.33 -42.01
C ARG A 60 -31.19 -7.84 -41.93
N VAL A 61 -30.24 -7.47 -41.08
CA VAL A 61 -29.74 -6.08 -40.98
C VAL A 61 -29.09 -5.62 -42.29
N LEU A 62 -28.24 -6.44 -42.91
CA LEU A 62 -27.65 -6.13 -44.22
C LEU A 62 -28.70 -5.88 -45.32
N ASN A 63 -29.83 -6.58 -45.25
CA ASN A 63 -30.93 -6.45 -46.20
C ASN A 63 -31.91 -5.32 -45.88
N THR A 64 -31.67 -4.52 -44.83
CA THR A 64 -32.44 -3.29 -44.57
C THR A 64 -32.29 -2.28 -45.69
N ALA A 65 -33.32 -1.46 -45.90
CA ALA A 65 -33.47 -0.65 -47.12
C ALA A 65 -32.24 0.23 -47.41
N PHE A 66 -31.67 0.91 -46.41
CA PHE A 66 -30.59 1.86 -46.67
C PHE A 66 -29.21 1.21 -46.91
N LEU A 67 -28.94 0.01 -46.38
CA LEU A 67 -27.65 -0.68 -46.58
C LEU A 67 -27.60 -1.50 -47.87
N ARG A 68 -28.77 -1.89 -48.39
CA ARG A 68 -28.88 -2.66 -49.64
C ARG A 68 -28.33 -1.90 -50.85
N GLU A 69 -28.57 -0.59 -50.87
CA GLU A 69 -28.17 0.32 -51.97
C GLU A 69 -26.76 0.91 -51.77
N VAL A 70 -26.09 0.56 -50.67
CA VAL A 70 -24.73 1.04 -50.36
C VAL A 70 -23.70 0.18 -51.11
N SER A 71 -22.74 0.86 -51.73
CA SER A 71 -21.66 0.24 -52.49
C SER A 71 -20.74 -0.60 -51.60
N GLU A 72 -19.90 -1.43 -52.20
CA GLU A 72 -18.88 -2.16 -51.44
C GLU A 72 -17.80 -1.21 -50.91
N TYR A 73 -17.24 -1.57 -49.75
CA TYR A 73 -16.14 -0.82 -49.15
C TYR A 73 -14.83 -1.05 -49.92
N SER A 74 -14.10 0.03 -50.19
CA SER A 74 -12.75 0.00 -50.77
C SER A 74 -11.76 0.52 -49.73
N ALA A 75 -10.70 -0.25 -49.49
CA ALA A 75 -9.67 0.05 -48.49
C ALA A 75 -8.79 1.29 -48.83
N ALA A 76 -9.02 1.92 -49.98
CA ALA A 76 -8.27 3.10 -50.42
C ALA A 76 -8.69 4.41 -49.70
N GLN A 77 -9.76 4.40 -48.89
CA GLN A 77 -10.22 5.57 -48.16
C GLN A 77 -9.74 5.55 -46.70
N SER A 78 -9.09 6.64 -46.27
CA SER A 78 -8.67 6.86 -44.88
C SER A 78 -9.85 6.74 -43.90
N MET A 79 -9.64 6.11 -42.75
CA MET A 79 -10.63 5.95 -41.68
C MET A 79 -11.28 7.28 -41.29
N SER A 80 -12.61 7.37 -41.43
CA SER A 80 -13.40 8.54 -41.07
C SER A 80 -13.45 8.77 -39.56
N LEU A 81 -13.32 10.04 -39.13
CA LEU A 81 -13.47 10.47 -37.72
C LEU A 81 -14.86 10.14 -37.15
N VAL A 82 -15.86 9.96 -38.03
CA VAL A 82 -17.23 9.58 -37.67
C VAL A 82 -17.27 8.25 -36.90
N PHE A 83 -16.35 7.32 -37.17
CA PHE A 83 -16.26 6.05 -36.41
C PHE A 83 -15.76 6.20 -34.98
N GLY A 84 -15.04 7.29 -34.67
CA GLY A 84 -14.66 7.62 -33.31
C GLY A 84 -15.71 8.45 -32.57
N MET A 85 -16.53 9.23 -33.30
CA MET A 85 -17.28 10.34 -32.72
C MET A 85 -18.80 10.27 -32.89
N ALA A 86 -19.36 9.58 -33.89
CA ALA A 86 -20.80 9.54 -34.08
C ALA A 86 -21.46 8.36 -33.34
N PRO A 87 -22.55 8.60 -32.58
CA PRO A 87 -23.36 7.54 -31.97
C PRO A 87 -23.88 6.55 -33.02
N GLY A 88 -23.94 5.26 -32.67
CA GLY A 88 -24.28 4.15 -33.55
C GLY A 88 -23.05 3.58 -34.28
N TYR A 89 -22.32 4.42 -35.02
CA TYR A 89 -21.09 4.00 -35.72
C TYR A 89 -19.98 3.63 -34.75
N ARG A 90 -19.82 4.42 -33.67
CA ARG A 90 -18.81 4.18 -32.64
C ARG A 90 -19.01 2.84 -31.93
N GLU A 91 -20.26 2.53 -31.57
CA GLU A 91 -20.63 1.28 -30.90
C GLU A 91 -20.41 0.09 -31.82
N LEU A 92 -20.86 0.17 -33.08
CA LEU A 92 -20.61 -0.89 -34.06
C LEU A 92 -19.12 -1.12 -34.26
N TYR A 93 -18.34 -0.05 -34.44
CA TYR A 93 -16.90 -0.14 -34.62
C TYR A 93 -16.19 -0.75 -33.40
N LYS A 94 -16.59 -0.35 -32.19
CA LYS A 94 -16.12 -0.95 -30.93
C LYS A 94 -16.40 -2.45 -30.90
N TYR A 95 -17.64 -2.88 -31.18
CA TYR A 95 -17.99 -4.31 -31.14
C TYR A 95 -17.29 -5.12 -32.24
N TRP A 96 -17.15 -4.55 -33.43
CA TRP A 96 -16.39 -5.18 -34.51
C TRP A 96 -14.92 -5.37 -34.11
N LEU A 97 -14.26 -4.34 -33.55
CA LEU A 97 -12.90 -4.48 -33.03
C LEU A 97 -12.81 -5.53 -31.93
N MET A 98 -13.79 -5.60 -31.02
CA MET A 98 -13.84 -6.63 -29.98
C MET A 98 -13.93 -8.04 -30.59
N LEU A 99 -14.79 -8.25 -31.59
CA LEU A 99 -14.92 -9.53 -32.32
C LEU A 99 -13.69 -9.87 -33.17
N GLN A 100 -12.95 -8.87 -33.65
CA GLN A 100 -11.67 -9.10 -34.31
C GLN A 100 -10.60 -9.58 -33.33
N ARG A 101 -10.60 -9.03 -32.11
CA ARG A 101 -9.54 -9.22 -31.11
C ARG A 101 -9.78 -10.39 -30.14
N SER A 102 -11.03 -10.76 -29.85
CA SER A 102 -11.35 -11.85 -28.89
C SER A 102 -11.09 -13.25 -29.45
N LEU A 103 -11.09 -13.39 -30.78
CA LEU A 103 -10.89 -14.66 -31.48
C LEU A 103 -9.44 -14.94 -31.87
N SER A 104 -8.51 -13.99 -31.64
CA SER A 104 -7.11 -14.06 -32.05
C SER A 104 -6.13 -14.38 -30.91
N VAL A 105 -6.61 -14.97 -29.81
CA VAL A 105 -5.71 -15.54 -28.80
C VAL A 105 -5.12 -16.82 -29.38
N ASN A 106 -3.81 -16.81 -29.65
CA ASN A 106 -3.07 -17.90 -30.29
C ASN A 106 -3.40 -19.29 -29.71
N GLY A 107 -4.03 -20.15 -30.52
CA GLY A 107 -4.19 -21.58 -30.27
C GLY A 107 -5.63 -22.03 -29.99
N ASP A 108 -6.20 -22.79 -30.93
CA ASP A 108 -7.33 -23.73 -30.82
C ASP A 108 -8.29 -23.52 -29.60
N VAL A 109 -9.05 -22.41 -29.59
CA VAL A 109 -10.11 -22.14 -28.60
C VAL A 109 -11.11 -23.32 -28.49
N PHE A 110 -11.26 -24.08 -29.57
CA PHE A 110 -12.11 -25.26 -29.66
C PHE A 110 -11.58 -26.51 -28.93
N LYS A 111 -10.35 -26.47 -28.39
CA LYS A 111 -9.74 -27.54 -27.59
C LYS A 111 -9.44 -27.11 -26.15
N MET A 112 -10.10 -26.05 -25.66
CA MET A 112 -9.90 -25.57 -24.29
C MET A 112 -10.47 -26.57 -23.27
N SER A 113 -9.58 -27.16 -22.48
CA SER A 113 -9.90 -27.90 -21.26
C SER A 113 -10.13 -26.94 -20.08
N PRO A 114 -10.68 -27.41 -18.94
CA PRO A 114 -10.72 -26.63 -17.70
C PRO A 114 -9.34 -26.14 -17.21
N LYS A 115 -8.24 -26.80 -17.63
CA LYS A 115 -6.87 -26.33 -17.35
C LYS A 115 -6.54 -25.07 -18.16
N ASP A 116 -7.06 -24.97 -19.38
CA ASP A 116 -6.84 -23.83 -20.26
C ASP A 116 -7.67 -22.63 -19.80
N THR A 117 -8.88 -22.84 -19.28
CA THR A 117 -9.69 -21.75 -18.69
C THR A 117 -9.09 -21.21 -17.39
N ALA A 118 -8.59 -22.08 -16.50
CA ALA A 118 -7.87 -21.66 -15.31
C ALA A 118 -6.61 -20.84 -15.66
N GLN A 119 -5.89 -21.25 -16.71
CA GLN A 119 -4.71 -20.51 -17.20
C GLN A 119 -5.07 -19.13 -17.75
N LEU A 120 -6.15 -19.04 -18.54
CA LEU A 120 -6.64 -17.75 -19.03
C LEU A 120 -7.03 -16.82 -17.90
N TYR A 121 -7.68 -17.37 -16.87
CA TYR A 121 -8.04 -16.62 -15.69
C TYR A 121 -6.79 -16.12 -14.94
N GLU A 122 -5.76 -16.94 -14.80
CA GLU A 122 -4.45 -16.56 -14.23
C GLU A 122 -3.82 -15.36 -14.99
N TYR A 123 -3.76 -15.45 -16.33
CA TYR A 123 -3.27 -14.35 -17.18
C TYR A 123 -4.14 -13.10 -17.03
N TRP A 124 -5.46 -13.26 -17.04
CA TRP A 124 -6.40 -12.17 -16.89
C TRP A 124 -6.21 -11.45 -15.55
N CYS A 125 -6.05 -12.20 -14.45
CA CYS A 125 -5.78 -11.66 -13.12
C CYS A 125 -4.50 -10.83 -13.11
N PHE A 126 -3.40 -11.35 -13.64
CA PHE A 126 -2.13 -10.60 -13.74
C PHE A 126 -2.30 -9.31 -14.54
N ILE A 127 -2.88 -9.40 -15.74
CA ILE A 127 -3.12 -8.25 -16.63
C ILE A 127 -3.96 -7.19 -15.92
N LYS A 128 -4.99 -7.63 -15.18
CA LYS A 128 -5.88 -6.72 -14.48
C LYS A 128 -5.18 -6.06 -13.29
N LEU A 129 -4.42 -6.80 -12.48
CA LEU A 129 -3.58 -6.23 -11.41
C LEU A 129 -2.58 -5.22 -11.97
N PHE A 130 -1.87 -5.57 -13.05
CA PHE A 130 -0.96 -4.66 -13.75
C PHE A 130 -1.67 -3.38 -14.22
N SER A 131 -2.85 -3.51 -14.82
CA SER A 131 -3.65 -2.38 -15.29
C SER A 131 -4.12 -1.47 -14.15
N LEU A 132 -4.52 -2.05 -13.01
CA LEU A 132 -4.90 -1.29 -11.81
C LEU A 132 -3.71 -0.50 -11.26
N LEU A 133 -2.53 -1.14 -11.14
CA LEU A 133 -1.31 -0.46 -10.68
C LEU A 133 -0.86 0.63 -11.67
N LYS A 134 -0.86 0.35 -12.97
CA LYS A 134 -0.47 1.33 -14.01
C LYS A 134 -1.37 2.57 -14.04
N LYS A 135 -2.63 2.44 -13.62
CA LYS A 135 -3.56 3.56 -13.53
C LYS A 135 -3.20 4.53 -12.40
N GLU A 136 -2.64 4.02 -11.30
CA GLU A 136 -2.39 4.80 -10.07
C GLU A 136 -0.89 5.14 -9.87
N TYR A 137 0.02 4.36 -10.44
CA TYR A 137 1.46 4.47 -10.22
C TYR A 137 2.25 4.56 -11.52
N ARG A 138 3.44 5.19 -11.47
CA ARG A 138 4.28 5.39 -12.65
C ARG A 138 5.06 4.12 -12.95
N LEU A 139 4.90 3.58 -14.16
CA LEU A 139 5.67 2.43 -14.64
C LEU A 139 7.14 2.80 -14.89
N LEU A 140 8.07 2.00 -14.38
CA LEU A 140 9.52 2.12 -14.55
C LEU A 140 10.11 1.09 -15.51
N SER A 141 9.54 -0.12 -15.56
CA SER A 141 9.98 -1.17 -16.49
C SER A 141 9.38 -0.96 -17.89
N PRO A 142 9.93 -1.62 -18.93
CA PRO A 142 9.24 -1.72 -20.21
C PRO A 142 7.82 -2.25 -20.04
N ASP A 143 6.91 -1.78 -20.90
CA ASP A 143 5.54 -2.27 -20.88
C ASP A 143 5.50 -3.74 -21.31
N ILE A 144 5.03 -4.59 -20.38
CA ILE A 144 4.91 -6.04 -20.57
C ILE A 144 3.68 -6.37 -21.42
N ILE A 145 2.69 -5.47 -21.41
CA ILE A 145 1.46 -5.61 -22.19
C ILE A 145 1.52 -4.61 -23.34
N ARG A 146 1.76 -5.12 -24.55
CA ARG A 146 1.75 -4.29 -25.75
C ARG A 146 0.45 -4.53 -26.51
N VAL A 147 -0.20 -3.43 -26.86
CA VAL A 147 -1.33 -3.45 -27.79
C VAL A 147 -0.78 -2.97 -29.13
N ASP A 148 -0.79 -3.86 -30.12
CA ASP A 148 -0.39 -3.55 -31.49
C ASP A 148 -1.59 -3.74 -32.45
N ASN A 149 -1.36 -3.51 -33.74
CA ASN A 149 -2.41 -3.62 -34.75
C ASN A 149 -2.92 -5.07 -34.96
N SER A 150 -2.22 -6.08 -34.45
CA SER A 150 -2.60 -7.50 -34.51
C SER A 150 -3.37 -7.97 -33.26
N GLY A 151 -3.34 -7.21 -32.16
CA GLY A 151 -4.10 -7.50 -30.95
C GLY A 151 -3.40 -7.05 -29.67
N ILE A 152 -3.86 -7.60 -28.54
CA ILE A 152 -3.11 -7.49 -27.28
C ILE A 152 -2.05 -8.59 -27.31
N THR A 153 -0.81 -8.23 -27.65
CA THR A 153 0.33 -9.14 -27.52
C THR A 153 0.79 -9.13 -26.07
N VAL A 154 0.24 -10.08 -25.31
CA VAL A 154 0.67 -10.35 -23.95
C VAL A 154 1.88 -11.27 -24.04
N THR A 155 3.07 -10.75 -23.74
CA THR A 155 4.31 -11.55 -23.70
C THR A 155 4.41 -12.34 -22.39
N LEU A 156 3.33 -13.03 -21.99
CA LEU A 156 3.33 -13.92 -20.83
C LEU A 156 3.44 -15.35 -21.32
N VAL A 157 4.55 -16.00 -20.99
CA VAL A 157 4.75 -17.43 -21.22
C VAL A 157 4.65 -18.11 -19.86
N LYS A 158 3.74 -19.09 -19.73
CA LYS A 158 3.61 -19.90 -18.51
C LYS A 158 4.98 -20.44 -18.09
N GLY A 159 5.31 -20.28 -16.81
CA GLY A 159 6.59 -20.73 -16.26
C GLY A 159 7.78 -19.81 -16.54
N THR A 160 7.60 -18.72 -17.29
CA THR A 160 8.61 -17.67 -17.45
C THR A 160 8.28 -16.51 -16.52
N ARG A 161 9.25 -16.13 -15.68
CA ARG A 161 9.12 -14.99 -14.76
C ARG A 161 8.93 -13.70 -15.54
N SER A 162 7.85 -12.97 -15.26
CA SER A 162 7.59 -11.64 -15.83
C SER A 162 7.38 -10.63 -14.71
N THR A 163 8.23 -9.60 -14.62
CA THR A 163 8.19 -8.61 -13.53
C THR A 163 7.99 -7.20 -14.06
N ALA A 164 6.92 -6.54 -13.61
CA ALA A 164 6.68 -5.11 -13.81
C ALA A 164 7.15 -4.32 -12.59
N LYS A 165 7.81 -3.17 -12.81
CA LYS A 165 8.24 -2.27 -11.74
C LYS A 165 7.54 -0.92 -11.88
N PHE A 166 6.99 -0.42 -10.78
CA PHE A 166 6.35 0.88 -10.66
C PHE A 166 7.00 1.67 -9.52
N ILE A 167 6.79 2.98 -9.53
CA ILE A 167 7.13 3.88 -8.43
C ILE A 167 5.88 4.65 -7.99
N ASN A 168 5.70 4.76 -6.67
CA ASN A 168 4.72 5.66 -6.09
C ASN A 168 5.26 7.09 -6.17
N PRO A 169 4.67 8.00 -6.95
CA PRO A 169 5.21 9.35 -7.11
C PRO A 169 5.11 10.22 -5.84
N ALA A 170 4.21 9.87 -4.90
CA ALA A 170 4.03 10.62 -3.66
C ALA A 170 5.12 10.26 -2.62
N THR A 171 5.44 8.98 -2.50
CA THR A 171 6.35 8.45 -1.46
C THR A 171 7.74 8.07 -1.98
N GLY A 172 7.90 7.88 -3.29
CA GLY A 172 9.13 7.35 -3.90
C GLY A 172 9.30 5.83 -3.75
N GLU A 173 8.36 5.14 -3.11
CA GLU A 173 8.43 3.69 -2.87
C GLU A 173 8.31 2.89 -4.16
N VAL A 174 9.01 1.75 -4.22
CA VAL A 174 9.03 0.88 -5.40
C VAL A 174 8.04 -0.26 -5.21
N ILE A 175 7.25 -0.51 -6.26
CA ILE A 175 6.24 -1.57 -6.30
C ILE A 175 6.64 -2.52 -7.43
N LYS A 176 6.80 -3.81 -7.14
CA LYS A 176 7.08 -4.84 -8.15
C LYS A 176 5.93 -5.83 -8.21
N LEU A 177 5.35 -6.03 -9.39
CA LEU A 177 4.36 -7.08 -9.63
C LEU A 177 5.02 -8.17 -10.48
N THR A 178 5.12 -9.39 -9.96
CA THR A 178 5.74 -10.52 -10.65
C THR A 178 4.72 -11.62 -10.93
N TYR A 179 4.61 -12.01 -12.19
CA TYR A 179 3.93 -13.20 -12.65
C TYR A 179 4.90 -14.38 -12.69
N ASN A 180 4.47 -15.54 -12.20
CA ASN A 180 5.26 -16.78 -12.18
C ASN A 180 6.69 -16.53 -11.67
N PRO A 181 6.88 -16.10 -10.41
CA PRO A 181 8.20 -15.75 -9.86
C PRO A 181 9.23 -16.90 -9.89
N GLY A 182 8.79 -18.13 -10.17
CA GLY A 182 9.59 -19.35 -10.15
C GLY A 182 9.31 -20.17 -8.89
N GLU A 183 9.93 -21.35 -8.79
CA GLU A 183 9.85 -22.15 -7.57
C GLU A 183 10.65 -21.46 -6.47
N SER A 184 9.97 -21.12 -5.37
CA SER A 184 10.65 -20.77 -4.14
C SER A 184 11.12 -22.09 -3.51
N LYS A 185 12.44 -22.33 -3.50
CA LYS A 185 13.04 -23.45 -2.76
C LYS A 185 12.81 -23.20 -1.28
N THR A 186 11.82 -23.87 -0.71
CA THR A 186 11.61 -23.91 0.74
C THR A 186 12.27 -25.18 1.29
N ARG A 187 12.41 -25.29 2.62
CA ARG A 187 13.04 -26.46 3.24
C ARG A 187 12.20 -27.73 3.17
N THR A 188 10.91 -27.64 2.86
CA THR A 188 9.98 -28.78 2.90
C THR A 188 9.36 -29.06 1.55
N VAL A 189 8.71 -28.08 0.92
CA VAL A 189 7.97 -28.28 -0.33
C VAL A 189 8.09 -27.06 -1.23
N ASN A 190 8.49 -27.25 -2.48
CA ASN A 190 8.55 -26.16 -3.46
C ASN A 190 7.17 -25.50 -3.62
N GLN A 191 7.16 -24.18 -3.56
CA GLN A 191 5.96 -23.36 -3.71
C GLN A 191 6.05 -22.54 -4.99
N LYS A 192 4.90 -22.39 -5.67
CA LYS A 192 4.79 -21.65 -6.93
C LYS A 192 3.53 -20.79 -6.93
N PRO A 193 3.57 -19.58 -6.33
CA PRO A 193 2.45 -18.64 -6.41
C PRO A 193 2.30 -18.08 -7.83
N ASP A 194 1.09 -17.74 -8.23
CA ASP A 194 0.82 -17.19 -9.57
C ASP A 194 1.34 -15.75 -9.70
N ASN A 195 0.92 -14.87 -8.78
CA ASN A 195 1.32 -13.47 -8.75
C ASN A 195 1.86 -13.08 -7.39
N VAL A 196 2.94 -12.30 -7.38
CA VAL A 196 3.53 -11.73 -6.16
C VAL A 196 3.67 -10.23 -6.33
N LEU A 197 3.07 -9.48 -5.41
CA LEU A 197 3.29 -8.05 -5.23
C LEU A 197 4.38 -7.85 -4.17
N GLU A 198 5.46 -7.18 -4.53
CA GLU A 198 6.55 -6.85 -3.62
C GLU A 198 6.63 -5.32 -3.47
N LEU A 199 6.61 -4.86 -2.22
CA LEU A 199 6.68 -3.45 -1.86
C LEU A 199 8.02 -3.18 -1.16
N GLU A 200 8.81 -2.27 -1.72
CA GLU A 200 10.02 -1.75 -1.09
C GLU A 200 9.68 -0.43 -0.41
N LYS A 201 9.63 -0.48 0.92
CA LYS A 201 9.23 0.64 1.78
C LYS A 201 10.44 1.43 2.25
N ASN A 202 10.34 2.75 2.24
CA ASN A 202 11.42 3.63 2.72
C ASN A 202 11.71 3.36 4.21
N GLY A 203 12.98 3.34 4.59
CA GLY A 203 13.41 3.11 5.97
C GLY A 203 13.50 1.65 6.39
N THR A 204 13.15 0.70 5.52
CA THR A 204 13.25 -0.74 5.82
C THR A 204 14.17 -1.45 4.84
N GLN A 205 14.95 -2.43 5.33
CA GLN A 205 15.77 -3.29 4.46
C GLN A 205 15.01 -4.53 3.94
N VAL A 206 13.77 -4.73 4.39
CA VAL A 206 12.94 -5.89 4.05
C VAL A 206 11.90 -5.51 3.00
N SER A 207 11.81 -6.32 1.95
CA SER A 207 10.74 -6.19 0.95
C SER A 207 9.48 -6.92 1.43
N TYR A 208 8.34 -6.24 1.43
CA TYR A 208 7.05 -6.82 1.84
C TYR A 208 6.40 -7.53 0.66
N LYS A 209 6.18 -8.84 0.76
CA LYS A 209 5.60 -9.63 -0.35
C LYS A 209 4.19 -10.12 -0.04
N TYR A 210 3.32 -10.03 -1.03
CA TYR A 210 1.93 -10.46 -0.96
C TYR A 210 1.60 -11.38 -2.13
N VAL A 211 0.98 -12.54 -1.86
CA VAL A 211 0.52 -13.46 -2.91
C VAL A 211 -0.87 -13.07 -3.39
N PHE A 212 -1.06 -13.07 -4.70
CA PHE A 212 -2.36 -13.07 -5.35
C PHE A 212 -2.47 -14.30 -6.26
N ASP A 213 -3.09 -15.36 -5.76
CA ASP A 213 -3.18 -16.66 -6.44
C ASP A 213 -4.56 -16.80 -7.10
N ALA A 214 -4.57 -17.12 -8.39
CA ALA A 214 -5.79 -17.13 -9.19
C ALA A 214 -6.39 -18.54 -9.23
N LYS A 215 -7.64 -18.66 -8.77
CA LYS A 215 -8.36 -19.93 -8.76
C LYS A 215 -9.70 -19.78 -9.47
N TYR A 216 -9.81 -20.38 -10.66
CA TYR A 216 -11.05 -20.38 -11.44
C TYR A 216 -12.04 -21.45 -10.94
N ARG A 217 -12.44 -21.31 -9.67
CA ARG A 217 -13.43 -22.17 -9.00
C ARG A 217 -14.03 -21.45 -7.80
N ILE A 218 -15.25 -21.82 -7.45
CA ILE A 218 -15.99 -21.26 -6.31
C ILE A 218 -16.75 -22.38 -5.60
N GLU A 219 -16.85 -22.29 -4.29
CA GLU A 219 -17.77 -23.08 -3.49
C GLU A 219 -19.13 -22.37 -3.48
N THR A 220 -20.13 -22.93 -4.17
CA THR A 220 -21.43 -22.28 -4.33
C THR A 220 -22.41 -22.63 -3.23
N ASN A 221 -22.33 -23.87 -2.71
CA ASN A 221 -23.24 -24.40 -1.71
C ASN A 221 -22.42 -24.98 -0.54
N PRO A 222 -21.92 -24.13 0.37
CA PRO A 222 -21.15 -24.58 1.51
C PRO A 222 -22.05 -25.32 2.52
N GLU A 223 -22.20 -26.63 2.35
CA GLU A 223 -22.95 -27.51 3.28
C GLU A 223 -22.04 -28.13 4.36
N SER A 224 -20.73 -28.06 4.16
CA SER A 224 -19.75 -28.62 5.08
C SER A 224 -19.63 -27.79 6.34
N THR A 225 -19.66 -28.45 7.51
CA THR A 225 -19.35 -27.82 8.81
C THR A 225 -17.95 -27.22 8.89
N PHE A 226 -17.04 -27.62 8.00
CA PHE A 226 -15.68 -27.09 7.91
C PHE A 226 -15.59 -25.80 7.08
N TYR A 227 -16.64 -25.43 6.35
CA TYR A 227 -16.67 -24.17 5.63
C TYR A 227 -17.11 -23.05 6.59
N PRO A 228 -16.38 -21.92 6.65
CA PRO A 228 -16.53 -20.96 7.75
C PRO A 228 -17.70 -19.98 7.60
N ASP A 229 -18.51 -20.09 6.54
CA ASP A 229 -19.58 -19.17 6.18
C ASP A 229 -20.75 -19.92 5.51
N THR A 230 -21.90 -19.27 5.34
CA THR A 230 -23.04 -19.84 4.58
C THR A 230 -23.09 -19.31 3.15
N LYS A 231 -22.31 -18.26 2.84
CA LYS A 231 -22.28 -17.61 1.53
C LYS A 231 -21.25 -18.23 0.58
N PRO A 232 -21.45 -18.14 -0.75
CA PRO A 232 -20.47 -18.60 -1.73
C PRO A 232 -19.10 -17.91 -1.59
N GLY A 233 -18.02 -18.65 -1.83
CA GLY A 233 -16.66 -18.13 -1.72
C GLY A 233 -15.58 -19.09 -2.21
N PRO A 234 -14.29 -18.80 -1.97
CA PRO A 234 -13.19 -19.69 -2.37
C PRO A 234 -13.25 -21.01 -1.59
N LYS A 235 -12.70 -22.08 -2.18
CA LYS A 235 -12.62 -23.37 -1.49
C LYS A 235 -11.66 -23.31 -0.30
N VAL A 236 -11.96 -24.06 0.75
CA VAL A 236 -11.12 -24.13 1.96
C VAL A 236 -9.68 -24.55 1.64
N ASP A 237 -9.48 -25.50 0.72
CA ASP A 237 -8.15 -25.94 0.29
C ASP A 237 -7.32 -24.84 -0.38
N ASP A 238 -7.97 -23.91 -1.08
CA ASP A 238 -7.31 -22.76 -1.68
C ASP A 238 -6.80 -21.80 -0.59
N ILE A 239 -7.64 -21.54 0.42
CA ILE A 239 -7.25 -20.73 1.59
C ILE A 239 -6.12 -21.41 2.39
N ASN A 240 -6.17 -22.73 2.58
CA ASN A 240 -5.09 -23.48 3.23
C ASN A 240 -3.76 -23.38 2.46
N THR A 241 -3.82 -23.30 1.13
CA THR A 241 -2.64 -23.03 0.30
C THR A 241 -2.04 -21.64 0.57
N MET A 242 -2.87 -20.64 0.91
CA MET A 242 -2.39 -19.31 1.28
C MET A 242 -1.64 -19.32 2.61
N HIS A 243 -2.12 -20.07 3.61
CA HIS A 243 -1.37 -20.31 4.85
C HIS A 243 0.00 -20.92 4.56
N ARG A 244 0.04 -21.92 3.68
CA ARG A 244 1.31 -22.53 3.25
C ARG A 244 2.25 -21.52 2.60
N TYR A 245 1.79 -20.66 1.68
CA TYR A 245 2.65 -19.65 1.07
C TYR A 245 3.21 -18.66 2.09
N ARG A 246 2.36 -18.18 3.00
CA ARG A 246 2.78 -17.25 4.05
C ARG A 246 3.84 -17.85 4.96
N ASP A 247 3.66 -19.11 5.36
CA ASP A 247 4.48 -19.72 6.41
C ASP A 247 5.73 -20.46 5.87
N SER A 248 5.74 -20.89 4.60
CA SER A 248 6.86 -21.66 4.02
C SER A 248 7.91 -20.82 3.29
N ILE A 249 7.60 -19.59 2.86
CA ILE A 249 8.53 -18.73 2.12
C ILE A 249 9.24 -17.80 3.11
N VAL A 250 10.41 -18.24 3.58
CA VAL A 250 11.26 -17.55 4.55
C VAL A 250 12.57 -17.07 3.92
N TYR A 251 13.10 -15.97 4.43
CA TYR A 251 14.44 -15.46 4.12
C TYR A 251 15.45 -16.00 5.12
N GLU A 252 16.57 -16.52 4.62
CA GLU A 252 17.71 -16.89 5.44
C GLU A 252 18.56 -15.65 5.74
N ASN A 253 18.65 -15.28 7.02
CA ASN A 253 19.43 -14.11 7.43
C ASN A 253 20.94 -14.37 7.18
N PRO A 254 21.65 -13.52 6.40
CA PRO A 254 23.07 -13.70 6.10
C PRO A 254 23.97 -13.69 7.34
N ARG A 255 23.54 -13.05 8.44
CA ARG A 255 24.28 -12.92 9.70
C ARG A 255 23.99 -14.05 10.69
N SER A 256 22.94 -14.84 10.49
CA SER A 256 22.63 -15.99 11.32
C SER A 256 21.91 -17.06 10.52
N ARG A 257 22.57 -18.20 10.29
CA ARG A 257 21.99 -19.40 9.63
C ARG A 257 20.83 -20.04 10.41
N PHE A 258 20.51 -19.53 11.60
CA PHE A 258 19.47 -20.04 12.51
C PHE A 258 18.28 -19.09 12.69
N ILE A 259 18.33 -17.86 12.16
CA ILE A 259 17.23 -16.89 12.24
C ILE A 259 16.61 -16.75 10.85
N PHE A 260 15.33 -17.14 10.76
CA PHE A 260 14.54 -17.03 9.54
C PHE A 260 13.57 -15.87 9.68
N GLU A 261 13.61 -14.95 8.73
CA GLU A 261 12.69 -13.81 8.68
C GLU A 261 11.59 -14.12 7.66
N LYS A 262 10.32 -13.93 8.06
CA LYS A 262 9.19 -14.08 7.14
C LYS A 262 9.24 -12.95 6.12
N THR A 263 9.15 -13.28 4.83
CA THR A 263 9.09 -12.27 3.76
C THR A 263 7.73 -12.14 3.11
N MET A 264 6.85 -13.14 3.32
CA MET A 264 5.48 -13.13 2.82
C MET A 264 4.55 -12.63 3.93
N PHE A 265 3.97 -11.45 3.71
CA PHE A 265 3.16 -10.75 4.69
C PHE A 265 1.67 -11.00 4.53
N GLY A 266 1.22 -11.35 3.32
CA GLY A 266 -0.17 -11.73 3.08
C GLY A 266 -0.32 -12.63 1.87
N ALA A 267 -1.44 -13.33 1.81
CA ALA A 267 -1.73 -14.25 0.71
C ALA A 267 -3.23 -14.33 0.46
N TYR A 268 -3.63 -14.04 -0.78
CA TYR A 268 -5.02 -13.88 -1.16
C TYR A 268 -5.38 -14.74 -2.37
N ILE A 269 -6.55 -15.36 -2.31
CA ILE A 269 -7.17 -16.05 -3.43
C ILE A 269 -7.99 -15.06 -4.26
N LEU A 270 -7.75 -15.01 -5.56
CA LEU A 270 -8.61 -14.32 -6.54
C LEU A 270 -9.55 -15.34 -7.17
N PHE A 271 -10.87 -15.19 -7.01
CA PHE A 271 -11.85 -16.18 -7.48
C PHE A 271 -13.03 -15.56 -8.26
N PRO A 272 -13.67 -16.31 -9.18
CA PRO A 272 -14.61 -15.77 -10.16
C PRO A 272 -16.05 -15.62 -9.63
N LEU A 273 -16.27 -14.73 -8.66
CA LEU A 273 -17.61 -14.36 -8.20
C LEU A 273 -18.16 -13.15 -8.97
N GLU A 274 -19.43 -13.22 -9.36
CA GLU A 274 -20.08 -12.16 -10.13
C GLU A 274 -20.15 -10.83 -9.37
N GLY A 275 -19.99 -9.72 -10.08
CA GLY A 275 -19.93 -8.37 -9.50
C GLY A 275 -21.18 -7.94 -8.73
N LYS A 276 -22.35 -8.52 -9.04
CA LYS A 276 -23.59 -8.24 -8.29
C LYS A 276 -23.53 -8.70 -6.83
N TYR A 277 -22.65 -9.65 -6.50
CA TYR A 277 -22.43 -10.14 -5.14
C TYR A 277 -21.20 -9.52 -4.46
N GLU A 278 -20.45 -8.64 -5.14
CA GLU A 278 -19.18 -8.09 -4.62
C GLU A 278 -19.39 -7.31 -3.31
N GLU A 279 -20.46 -6.51 -3.22
CA GLU A 279 -20.73 -5.74 -1.99
C GLU A 279 -21.19 -6.66 -0.84
N GLU A 280 -21.99 -7.69 -1.13
CA GLU A 280 -22.45 -8.65 -0.12
C GLU A 280 -21.28 -9.49 0.42
N TYR A 281 -20.31 -9.80 -0.43
CA TYR A 281 -19.14 -10.60 -0.09
C TYR A 281 -18.26 -9.95 0.99
N ARG A 282 -18.39 -8.63 1.24
CA ARG A 282 -17.70 -7.96 2.36
C ARG A 282 -18.02 -8.57 3.72
N GLU A 283 -19.20 -9.17 3.86
CA GLU A 283 -19.60 -9.81 5.11
C GLU A 283 -19.04 -11.22 5.28
N HIS A 284 -18.50 -11.82 4.22
CA HIS A 284 -17.99 -13.18 4.21
C HIS A 284 -16.74 -13.31 5.12
N ARG A 285 -16.65 -14.39 5.88
CA ARG A 285 -15.55 -14.65 6.84
C ARG A 285 -14.16 -14.63 6.21
N PHE A 286 -13.97 -15.23 5.03
CA PHE A 286 -12.72 -15.14 4.25
C PHE A 286 -12.36 -13.75 3.72
N TYR A 287 -13.31 -12.83 3.59
CA TYR A 287 -12.97 -11.43 3.30
C TYR A 287 -12.51 -10.73 4.58
N LYS A 288 -13.26 -10.89 5.68
CA LYS A 288 -12.94 -10.33 7.00
C LYS A 288 -11.61 -10.84 7.56
N SER A 289 -11.19 -12.05 7.19
CA SER A 289 -9.91 -12.62 7.63
C SER A 289 -8.68 -11.91 7.02
N ILE A 290 -8.86 -11.15 5.94
CA ILE A 290 -7.81 -10.31 5.38
C ILE A 290 -7.38 -9.27 6.42
N ASP A 291 -8.33 -8.65 7.12
CA ASP A 291 -8.04 -7.62 8.11
C ASP A 291 -7.42 -8.18 9.40
N THR A 292 -7.59 -9.48 9.69
CA THR A 292 -7.14 -10.08 10.97
C THR A 292 -5.87 -10.91 10.87
N VAL A 293 -5.69 -11.66 9.77
CA VAL A 293 -4.56 -12.58 9.58
C VAL A 293 -3.87 -12.42 8.23
N ASN A 294 -4.28 -11.41 7.46
CA ASN A 294 -3.76 -11.08 6.14
C ASN A 294 -3.82 -12.25 5.13
N ILE A 295 -4.80 -13.13 5.32
CA ILE A 295 -5.12 -14.26 4.46
C ILE A 295 -6.62 -14.25 4.17
N GLY A 296 -7.00 -14.45 2.92
CA GLY A 296 -8.41 -14.48 2.55
C GLY A 296 -8.69 -14.67 1.08
N GLY A 297 -9.93 -14.39 0.70
CA GLY A 297 -10.42 -14.45 -0.67
C GLY A 297 -10.96 -13.12 -1.14
N LEU A 298 -10.78 -12.82 -2.43
CA LEU A 298 -11.32 -11.64 -3.08
C LEU A 298 -11.97 -12.01 -4.41
N PRO A 299 -13.22 -11.57 -4.65
CA PRO A 299 -13.85 -11.74 -5.95
C PRO A 299 -13.09 -10.92 -6.99
N PHE A 300 -12.80 -11.53 -8.14
CA PHE A 300 -12.05 -10.85 -9.18
C PHE A 300 -12.51 -11.22 -10.59
N LEU A 301 -13.33 -10.35 -11.18
CA LEU A 301 -13.82 -10.45 -12.55
C LEU A 301 -13.90 -9.03 -13.16
N PRO A 302 -14.09 -8.87 -14.48
CA PRO A 302 -14.22 -7.55 -15.09
C PRO A 302 -15.24 -6.62 -14.41
N GLY A 303 -16.30 -7.19 -13.84
CA GLY A 303 -17.34 -6.48 -13.07
C GLY A 303 -17.18 -6.51 -11.54
N ALA A 304 -16.15 -7.16 -11.00
CA ALA A 304 -15.88 -7.31 -9.57
C ALA A 304 -14.40 -7.01 -9.30
N THR A 305 -14.03 -5.73 -9.18
CA THR A 305 -12.61 -5.33 -8.97
C THR A 305 -12.41 -4.33 -7.85
N LYS A 306 -13.49 -3.86 -7.24
CA LYS A 306 -13.44 -2.81 -6.22
C LYS A 306 -12.73 -3.30 -4.96
N LEU A 307 -12.99 -4.54 -4.54
CA LEU A 307 -12.37 -5.09 -3.32
C LEU A 307 -10.86 -5.29 -3.50
N VAL A 308 -10.43 -5.81 -4.66
CA VAL A 308 -9.00 -5.94 -4.98
C VAL A 308 -8.33 -4.58 -5.11
N GLN A 309 -8.98 -3.62 -5.78
CA GLN A 309 -8.44 -2.26 -5.89
C GLN A 309 -8.30 -1.58 -4.52
N LYS A 310 -9.30 -1.75 -3.64
CA LYS A 310 -9.24 -1.28 -2.26
C LYS A 310 -8.04 -1.91 -1.55
N LEU A 311 -7.91 -3.23 -1.57
CA LEU A 311 -6.79 -3.91 -0.91
C LEU A 311 -5.43 -3.44 -1.44
N LEU A 312 -5.26 -3.33 -2.76
CA LEU A 312 -3.99 -2.86 -3.34
C LEU A 312 -3.62 -1.46 -2.85
N ARG A 313 -4.59 -0.53 -2.81
CA ARG A 313 -4.36 0.81 -2.24
C ARG A 313 -3.95 0.73 -0.79
N GLU A 314 -4.65 -0.09 -0.01
CA GLU A 314 -4.38 -0.26 1.43
C GLU A 314 -2.99 -0.82 1.70
N LEU A 315 -2.56 -1.86 0.96
CA LEU A 315 -1.23 -2.44 1.11
C LEU A 315 -0.12 -1.47 0.66
N ILE A 316 -0.37 -0.71 -0.40
CA ILE A 316 0.62 0.25 -0.92
C ILE A 316 0.68 1.51 -0.07
N SER A 317 -0.42 1.90 0.59
CA SER A 317 -0.43 3.03 1.53
C SER A 317 0.18 2.68 2.89
N ASP A 318 0.22 1.41 3.27
CA ASP A 318 0.80 1.00 4.55
C ASP A 318 2.27 1.37 4.65
N SER A 319 2.70 1.75 5.85
CA SER A 319 4.13 1.87 6.14
C SER A 319 4.79 0.50 6.30
N GLY A 320 6.12 0.48 6.42
CA GLY A 320 6.82 -0.74 6.80
C GLY A 320 6.36 -1.31 8.15
N GLU A 321 6.05 -0.47 9.13
CA GLU A 321 5.56 -0.90 10.45
C GLU A 321 4.11 -1.40 10.38
N SER A 322 3.22 -0.69 9.68
CA SER A 322 1.81 -1.09 9.53
C SER A 322 1.68 -2.37 8.71
N ALA A 323 2.50 -2.54 7.68
CA ALA A 323 2.59 -3.79 6.92
C ALA A 323 3.08 -4.96 7.79
N PHE A 324 3.94 -4.69 8.78
CA PHE A 324 4.43 -5.64 9.75
C PHE A 324 3.39 -5.96 10.84
N GLU A 325 2.56 -5.01 11.26
CA GLU A 325 1.44 -5.22 12.19
C GLU A 325 0.32 -6.08 11.59
N ARG A 326 0.06 -5.96 10.27
CA ARG A 326 -0.95 -6.77 9.56
C ARG A 326 -0.61 -8.25 9.53
N THR A 327 0.68 -8.59 9.56
CA THR A 327 1.11 -9.96 9.86
C THR A 327 0.97 -10.19 11.33
N SER A 328 0.14 -11.16 11.76
CA SER A 328 0.30 -11.73 13.09
C SER A 328 1.78 -12.08 13.30
N LEU A 329 2.38 -11.34 14.23
CA LEU A 329 3.75 -10.81 14.25
C LEU A 329 4.90 -11.82 14.08
N PRO A 330 6.06 -11.38 13.58
CA PRO A 330 7.35 -11.65 14.21
C PRO A 330 7.54 -10.70 15.39
N ARG A 331 7.63 -11.27 16.59
CA ARG A 331 7.92 -10.59 17.87
C ARG A 331 9.13 -9.64 17.76
N GLY A 332 8.92 -8.34 17.97
CA GLY A 332 10.01 -7.36 17.91
C GLY A 332 9.60 -5.94 18.31
N ILE A 333 8.89 -5.21 17.44
CA ILE A 333 8.48 -3.82 17.71
C ILE A 333 7.25 -3.76 18.64
N GLU A 334 6.26 -4.62 18.44
CA GLU A 334 5.08 -4.70 19.33
C GLU A 334 5.44 -5.09 20.77
N GLU A 335 6.36 -6.05 20.95
CA GLU A 335 6.85 -6.39 22.29
C GLU A 335 7.63 -5.23 22.92
N ARG A 336 8.38 -4.46 22.11
CA ARG A 336 9.06 -3.26 22.60
C ARG A 336 8.08 -2.17 22.98
N LEU A 337 7.13 -1.82 22.12
CA LEU A 337 6.07 -0.82 22.38
C LEU A 337 5.21 -1.18 23.60
N ALA A 338 4.80 -2.45 23.71
CA ALA A 338 4.05 -2.95 24.87
C ALA A 338 4.91 -3.00 26.15
N ALA A 339 6.23 -3.15 26.03
CA ALA A 339 7.17 -3.09 27.15
C ALA A 339 7.66 -1.66 27.45
N VAL A 340 7.33 -0.65 26.61
CA VAL A 340 7.64 0.75 26.92
C VAL A 340 6.77 1.16 28.10
N ASP A 341 7.41 1.42 29.21
CA ASP A 341 6.82 2.19 30.29
C ASP A 341 6.82 3.67 29.88
N TRP A 342 5.66 4.16 29.45
CA TRP A 342 5.49 5.54 28.97
C TRP A 342 5.57 6.58 30.10
N ASP A 343 5.28 6.16 31.34
CA ASP A 343 5.38 7.01 32.52
C ASP A 343 6.82 7.11 33.03
N LYS A 344 7.65 6.10 32.74
CA LYS A 344 9.08 6.12 33.04
C LYS A 344 9.80 7.15 32.18
N ARG A 345 10.26 8.22 32.82
CA ARG A 345 10.94 9.38 32.21
C ARG A 345 12.30 9.60 32.85
N ASP A 346 13.23 8.70 32.54
CA ASP A 346 14.54 8.56 33.17
C ASP A 346 15.71 9.06 32.32
N VAL A 347 15.42 9.69 31.18
CA VAL A 347 16.41 10.35 30.32
C VAL A 347 16.28 11.86 30.50
N LEU A 348 17.29 12.48 31.11
CA LEU A 348 17.37 13.94 31.26
C LEU A 348 17.87 14.57 29.95
N ILE A 349 17.19 15.60 29.46
CA ILE A 349 17.66 16.41 28.33
C ILE A 349 18.39 17.63 28.88
N GLY A 350 19.72 17.59 28.79
CA GLY A 350 20.59 18.67 29.26
C GLY A 350 20.73 19.80 28.26
N THR A 351 20.61 21.05 28.72
CA THR A 351 20.84 22.25 27.90
C THR A 351 22.00 23.07 28.43
N PHE A 352 22.58 23.90 27.58
CA PHE A 352 23.81 24.65 27.89
C PHE A 352 23.60 26.15 27.76
N ARG A 353 24.37 26.92 28.54
CA ARG A 353 24.42 28.37 28.50
C ARG A 353 25.55 28.92 27.63
N SER A 354 26.46 28.07 27.16
CA SER A 354 27.50 28.44 26.19
C SER A 354 28.07 27.18 25.54
N ALA A 355 28.70 27.36 24.38
CA ALA A 355 29.47 26.31 23.73
C ALA A 355 30.64 25.82 24.60
N GLU A 356 31.27 26.72 25.38
CA GLU A 356 32.33 26.37 26.33
C GLU A 356 31.83 25.44 27.44
N GLN A 357 30.64 25.69 28.00
CA GLN A 357 30.03 24.80 29.00
C GLN A 357 29.80 23.41 28.41
N PHE A 358 29.29 23.34 27.17
CA PHE A 358 29.12 22.07 26.48
C PHE A 358 30.46 21.33 26.32
N GLN A 359 31.50 22.02 25.88
CA GLN A 359 32.82 21.40 25.68
C GLN A 359 33.37 20.80 26.98
N ILE A 360 33.29 21.54 28.08
CA ILE A 360 33.75 21.07 29.41
C ILE A 360 32.97 19.83 29.85
N CYS A 361 31.63 19.86 29.74
CA CYS A 361 30.77 18.73 30.10
C CYS A 361 31.02 17.50 29.20
N PHE A 362 31.23 17.74 27.90
CA PHE A 362 31.51 16.71 26.91
C PHE A 362 32.86 16.03 27.20
N GLU A 363 33.95 16.79 27.27
CA GLU A 363 35.31 16.25 27.47
C GLU A 363 35.48 15.54 28.82
N LYS A 364 34.83 16.03 29.87
CA LYS A 364 34.97 15.50 31.23
C LYS A 364 33.86 14.51 31.62
N ASN A 365 33.01 14.09 30.69
CA ASN A 365 31.96 13.09 30.89
C ASN A 365 31.03 13.38 32.09
N PHE A 366 30.52 14.59 32.20
CA PHE A 366 29.54 14.92 33.23
C PHE A 366 28.54 15.98 32.76
N TYR A 367 27.39 16.03 33.41
CA TYR A 367 26.42 17.12 33.28
C TYR A 367 26.04 17.64 34.67
N TYR A 368 25.52 18.87 34.74
CA TYR A 368 25.08 19.44 36.01
C TYR A 368 23.86 20.33 35.84
N VAL A 369 23.02 20.35 36.86
CA VAL A 369 21.69 20.98 36.82
C VAL A 369 21.26 21.44 38.21
N PRO A 370 20.61 22.60 38.36
CA PRO A 370 20.10 23.05 39.66
C PRO A 370 19.14 22.01 40.26
N ALA A 371 19.27 21.70 41.55
CA ALA A 371 18.46 20.66 42.19
C ALA A 371 16.96 20.97 42.11
N LYS A 372 16.58 22.26 42.17
CA LYS A 372 15.20 22.73 42.01
C LYS A 372 14.53 22.43 40.65
N GLN A 373 15.31 22.05 39.63
CA GLN A 373 14.78 21.69 38.31
C GLN A 373 14.43 20.20 38.20
N ILE A 374 14.81 19.38 39.17
CA ILE A 374 14.56 17.94 39.15
C ILE A 374 13.66 17.58 40.33
N HIS A 375 12.43 17.18 40.01
CA HIS A 375 11.49 16.64 40.99
C HIS A 375 11.94 15.23 41.45
N GLU A 376 11.69 14.87 42.71
CA GLU A 376 12.15 13.59 43.27
C GLU A 376 11.63 12.36 42.50
N SER A 377 10.43 12.45 41.92
CA SER A 377 9.85 11.40 41.07
C SER A 377 10.60 11.14 39.76
N ARG A 378 11.60 11.96 39.41
CA ARG A 378 12.43 11.79 38.20
C ARG A 378 13.66 10.91 38.44
N PHE A 379 13.88 10.46 39.67
CA PHE A 379 14.95 9.52 39.99
C PHE A 379 14.47 8.06 39.89
N PRO A 380 15.36 7.12 39.51
CA PRO A 380 16.73 7.33 39.06
C PRO A 380 16.81 7.88 37.63
N ILE A 381 17.83 8.70 37.35
CA ILE A 381 18.17 9.16 36.00
C ILE A 381 19.17 8.16 35.42
N HIS A 382 18.78 7.44 34.37
CA HIS A 382 19.63 6.42 33.75
C HIS A 382 20.48 7.00 32.61
N TYR A 383 19.99 8.03 31.92
CA TYR A 383 20.71 8.64 30.80
C TYR A 383 20.61 10.16 30.83
N VAL A 384 21.60 10.82 30.23
CA VAL A 384 21.54 12.23 29.87
C VAL A 384 21.74 12.35 28.37
N ALA A 385 20.90 13.13 27.70
CA ALA A 385 21.11 13.54 26.30
C ALA A 385 21.43 15.04 26.24
N LEU A 386 22.38 15.42 25.39
CA LEU A 386 22.90 16.78 25.31
C LEU A 386 22.22 17.53 24.16
N TYR A 387 21.42 18.52 24.52
CA TYR A 387 20.74 19.38 23.56
C TYR A 387 21.48 20.72 23.38
N GLN A 388 22.09 20.86 22.21
CA GLN A 388 22.67 22.10 21.74
C GLN A 388 21.54 22.94 21.15
N THR A 389 21.01 23.93 21.86
CA THR A 389 19.84 24.69 21.37
C THR A 389 20.23 25.74 20.34
N ASN A 390 19.34 26.04 19.38
CA ASN A 390 19.55 27.13 18.40
C ASN A 390 19.91 28.46 19.08
N LYS A 391 19.26 28.76 20.22
CA LYS A 391 19.48 29.99 20.99
C LYS A 391 20.93 30.16 21.42
N MET A 392 21.62 29.08 21.75
CA MET A 392 22.95 29.13 22.37
C MET A 392 24.07 28.71 21.41
N PHE A 393 23.74 28.00 20.33
CA PHE A 393 24.72 27.49 19.34
C PHE A 393 24.58 28.13 17.96
N GLY A 394 23.56 28.97 17.74
CA GLY A 394 23.27 29.63 16.47
C GLY A 394 22.09 29.00 15.75
N GLU A 395 21.38 29.81 14.96
CA GLU A 395 20.24 29.35 14.17
C GLU A 395 20.62 28.23 13.19
N GLY A 396 19.79 27.19 13.11
CA GLY A 396 20.04 26.00 12.28
C GLY A 396 21.11 25.04 12.81
N LYS A 397 21.70 25.32 13.98
CA LYS A 397 22.72 24.45 14.61
C LYS A 397 22.16 23.63 15.78
N GLY A 398 20.87 23.74 16.03
CA GLY A 398 20.20 23.07 17.12
C GLY A 398 20.14 21.56 16.88
N GLN A 399 20.56 20.76 17.86
CA GLN A 399 20.49 19.30 17.75
C GLN A 399 20.71 18.58 19.10
N ILE A 400 20.15 17.38 19.20
CA ILE A 400 20.58 16.36 20.17
C ILE A 400 21.38 15.34 19.38
N ARG A 401 22.70 15.35 19.59
CA ARG A 401 23.65 14.45 18.92
C ARG A 401 24.25 13.43 19.86
N TYR A 402 24.35 13.75 21.15
CA TYR A 402 25.09 12.96 22.12
C TYR A 402 24.22 12.57 23.29
N TYR A 403 24.42 11.35 23.78
CA TYR A 403 23.78 10.85 25.00
C TYR A 403 24.75 9.95 25.76
N GLY A 404 24.50 9.70 27.04
CA GLY A 404 25.36 8.84 27.83
C GLY A 404 24.67 8.25 29.05
N GLU A 405 25.13 7.07 29.43
CA GLU A 405 24.66 6.34 30.61
C GLU A 405 25.19 6.99 31.89
N VAL A 406 24.29 7.25 32.83
CA VAL A 406 24.60 7.84 34.12
C VAL A 406 25.21 6.79 35.03
N LEU A 407 26.39 7.09 35.56
CA LEU A 407 27.06 6.26 36.57
C LEU A 407 26.58 6.59 37.98
N ARG A 408 26.42 7.89 38.26
CA ARG A 408 25.98 8.41 39.56
C ARG A 408 25.46 9.82 39.46
N VAL A 409 24.56 10.17 40.37
CA VAL A 409 24.06 11.53 40.59
C VAL A 409 24.41 11.95 42.01
N GLU A 410 25.17 13.03 42.15
CA GLU A 410 25.68 13.52 43.43
C GLU A 410 25.09 14.90 43.75
N PRO A 411 24.44 15.11 44.91
CA PRO A 411 24.07 16.44 45.36
C PRO A 411 25.32 17.21 45.77
N VAL A 412 25.53 18.39 45.18
CA VAL A 412 26.70 19.24 45.40
C VAL A 412 26.26 20.71 45.51
N ARG A 413 27.10 21.57 46.08
CA ARG A 413 26.91 23.01 45.91
C ARG A 413 27.42 23.43 44.55
N ARG A 414 26.85 24.48 43.97
CA ARG A 414 27.33 25.02 42.68
C ARG A 414 28.82 25.33 42.71
N ALA A 415 29.36 25.80 43.84
CA ALA A 415 30.78 26.11 44.02
C ALA A 415 31.70 24.88 43.97
N ASP A 416 31.17 23.68 44.25
CA ASP A 416 31.96 22.44 44.25
C ASP A 416 32.21 21.90 42.83
N ILE A 417 31.48 22.40 41.83
CA ILE A 417 31.67 22.08 40.41
C ILE A 417 32.81 22.94 39.85
N LYS A 418 34.05 22.54 40.19
CA LYS A 418 35.29 23.26 39.87
C LYS A 418 35.59 23.35 38.38
N GLU A 419 35.06 22.41 37.60
CA GLU A 419 35.29 22.35 36.15
C GLU A 419 34.64 23.51 35.41
N VAL A 420 33.55 24.08 35.94
CA VAL A 420 32.84 25.20 35.32
C VAL A 420 32.80 26.39 36.28
N PRO A 421 33.49 27.50 35.96
CA PRO A 421 33.57 28.67 36.82
C PRO A 421 32.20 29.20 37.27
N VAL A 422 32.12 29.65 38.52
CA VAL A 422 30.92 30.30 39.05
C VAL A 422 30.91 31.76 38.60
N VAL A 423 29.96 32.11 37.72
CA VAL A 423 29.86 33.47 37.14
C VAL A 423 28.82 34.34 37.86
N ARG A 424 27.99 33.75 38.72
CA ARG A 424 26.91 34.44 39.46
C ARG A 424 27.10 34.26 40.97
N LYS A 425 26.44 35.10 41.78
CA LYS A 425 26.37 34.91 43.25
C LYS A 425 25.43 33.74 43.61
N ASN A 426 25.78 32.53 43.17
CA ASN A 426 24.95 31.35 43.33
C ASN A 426 25.76 30.11 43.76
N GLY A 427 26.95 30.33 44.35
CA GLY A 427 27.88 29.26 44.75
C GLY A 427 27.28 28.26 45.74
N ASP A 428 26.42 28.72 46.66
CA ASP A 428 25.77 27.88 47.67
C ASP A 428 24.47 27.20 47.19
N GLU A 429 23.98 27.51 45.98
CA GLU A 429 22.77 26.86 45.46
C GLU A 429 23.00 25.34 45.32
N PRO A 430 22.01 24.50 45.69
CA PRO A 430 22.09 23.05 45.52
C PRO A 430 21.96 22.64 44.06
N TYR A 431 22.85 21.78 43.60
CA TYR A 431 22.91 21.23 42.24
C TYR A 431 23.06 19.71 42.31
N TYR A 432 22.70 19.05 41.22
CA TYR A 432 23.10 17.67 40.96
C TYR A 432 24.26 17.66 39.96
N LYS A 433 25.36 17.00 40.31
CA LYS A 433 26.44 16.64 39.39
C LYS A 433 26.23 15.19 38.95
N ILE A 434 26.03 15.01 37.65
CA ILE A 434 25.72 13.73 37.02
C ILE A 434 26.97 13.25 36.29
N SER A 435 27.58 12.18 36.80
CA SER A 435 28.74 11.56 36.13
C SER A 435 28.24 10.58 35.07
N VAL A 436 28.78 10.68 33.86
CA VAL A 436 28.36 9.90 32.70
C VAL A 436 29.50 8.96 32.31
N ARG A 437 29.20 7.72 31.88
CA ARG A 437 30.24 6.74 31.53
C ARG A 437 31.08 7.21 30.33
N GLN A 438 30.40 7.60 29.27
CA GLN A 438 30.96 8.18 28.05
C GLN A 438 29.81 8.78 27.24
N TRP A 439 30.10 9.80 26.44
CA TRP A 439 29.16 10.31 25.44
C TRP A 439 29.22 9.45 24.17
N LYS A 440 28.06 8.96 23.75
CA LYS A 440 27.85 8.21 22.51
C LYS A 440 27.10 9.05 21.50
N ASP A 441 27.36 8.80 20.23
CA ASP A 441 26.64 9.42 19.14
C ASP A 441 25.25 8.77 19.00
N ILE A 442 24.20 9.57 19.09
CA ILE A 442 22.82 9.07 18.99
C ILE A 442 22.54 8.43 17.64
N THR A 443 23.26 8.80 16.56
CA THR A 443 23.08 8.21 15.23
C THR A 443 23.42 6.72 15.17
N GLU A 444 24.14 6.20 16.17
CA GLU A 444 24.41 4.76 16.29
C GLU A 444 23.12 3.98 16.64
N ILE A 445 22.30 4.53 17.54
CA ILE A 445 21.09 3.88 18.07
C ILE A 445 19.81 4.35 17.41
N ASN A 446 19.76 5.61 16.96
CA ASN A 446 18.54 6.20 16.43
C ASN A 446 18.18 5.55 15.08
N GLU A 447 16.90 5.25 14.87
CA GLU A 447 16.42 4.57 13.68
C GLU A 447 16.62 5.39 12.41
N SER A 448 16.47 6.71 12.50
CA SER A 448 16.69 7.62 11.37
C SER A 448 18.16 7.75 10.97
N LYS A 449 19.08 7.26 11.83
CA LYS A 449 20.54 7.46 11.71
C LYS A 449 20.96 8.93 11.62
N LYS A 450 20.13 9.83 12.13
CA LYS A 450 20.34 11.29 12.17
C LYS A 450 20.27 11.80 13.62
N PRO A 451 20.86 12.98 13.90
CA PRO A 451 20.60 13.66 15.16
C PRO A 451 19.13 14.07 15.25
N ILE A 452 18.64 14.23 16.47
CA ILE A 452 17.30 14.77 16.71
C ILE A 452 17.37 16.28 16.56
N LEU A 453 16.54 16.85 15.70
CA LEU A 453 16.56 18.26 15.34
C LEU A 453 15.39 19.01 15.98
N PRO A 454 15.54 20.30 16.32
CA PRO A 454 14.40 21.13 16.67
C PRO A 454 13.74 21.66 15.41
N LYS A 455 12.41 21.55 15.31
CA LYS A 455 11.66 22.29 14.28
C LYS A 455 11.58 23.79 14.56
N GLU A 456 11.61 24.17 15.84
CA GLU A 456 11.35 25.55 16.29
C GLU A 456 12.36 25.98 17.35
N SER A 457 12.65 27.28 17.37
CA SER A 457 13.57 27.88 18.34
C SER A 457 12.87 28.17 19.66
N GLY A 458 13.44 27.68 20.77
CA GLY A 458 12.96 27.98 22.14
C GLY A 458 12.30 26.79 22.84
N PHE A 459 12.05 25.69 22.14
CA PHE A 459 11.50 24.48 22.71
C PHE A 459 12.55 23.73 23.55
N VAL A 460 12.23 23.41 24.81
CA VAL A 460 13.07 22.57 25.69
C VAL A 460 12.20 21.46 26.27
N VAL A 461 12.66 20.23 26.16
CA VAL A 461 12.10 19.08 26.87
C VAL A 461 12.99 18.87 28.08
N ASP A 462 12.41 18.59 29.25
CA ASP A 462 13.20 18.34 30.45
C ASP A 462 13.56 16.86 30.58
N PHE A 463 12.58 15.97 30.41
CA PHE A 463 12.75 14.52 30.53
C PHE A 463 12.02 13.74 29.43
N THR A 464 12.62 12.63 29.02
CA THR A 464 12.06 11.67 28.06
C THR A 464 12.40 10.23 28.50
N ASN A 465 12.20 9.25 27.62
CA ASN A 465 12.65 7.88 27.81
C ASN A 465 13.58 7.43 26.67
N LEU A 466 14.30 6.32 26.88
CA LEU A 466 15.27 5.85 25.89
C LEU A 466 14.62 5.45 24.56
N PHE A 467 13.40 4.90 24.61
CA PHE A 467 12.63 4.56 23.41
C PHE A 467 12.43 5.80 22.52
N LEU A 468 11.89 6.89 23.06
CA LEU A 468 11.70 8.12 22.28
C LEU A 468 13.02 8.68 21.76
N LEU A 469 14.12 8.53 22.50
CA LEU A 469 15.46 8.94 22.04
C LEU A 469 15.94 8.12 20.82
N GLU A 470 15.62 6.82 20.79
CA GLU A 470 15.95 5.90 19.70
C GLU A 470 15.05 6.08 18.46
N HIS A 471 13.81 6.53 18.65
CA HIS A 471 12.79 6.51 17.60
C HIS A 471 12.36 7.91 17.11
N SER A 472 12.85 8.99 17.72
CA SER A 472 12.48 10.36 17.32
C SER A 472 13.43 10.98 16.30
N GLU A 473 12.90 11.84 15.43
CA GLU A 473 13.67 12.74 14.56
C GLU A 473 13.59 14.19 15.03
N TRP A 474 12.50 14.58 15.70
CA TRP A 474 12.26 15.95 16.15
C TRP A 474 12.19 16.05 17.67
N VAL A 475 12.71 17.13 18.25
CA VAL A 475 12.74 17.32 19.73
C VAL A 475 11.33 17.28 20.33
N GLN A 476 10.31 17.73 19.60
CA GLN A 476 8.92 17.70 20.04
C GLN A 476 8.35 16.29 20.24
N GLU A 477 8.85 15.29 19.49
CA GLU A 477 8.42 13.89 19.60
C GLU A 477 8.85 13.26 20.94
N LEU A 478 9.87 13.82 21.61
CA LEU A 478 10.37 13.34 22.91
C LEU A 478 9.38 13.52 24.07
N ARG A 479 8.23 14.15 23.85
CA ARG A 479 7.20 14.39 24.87
C ARG A 479 6.07 13.36 24.88
N PHE A 480 5.95 12.50 23.86
CA PHE A 480 4.79 11.60 23.72
C PHE A 480 4.53 10.76 24.95
N LYS A 481 3.35 10.92 25.54
CA LYS A 481 2.97 10.35 26.84
C LYS A 481 2.33 8.97 26.73
N SER A 482 2.02 8.52 25.52
CA SER A 482 1.38 7.24 25.29
C SER A 482 1.78 6.62 23.96
N GLU A 483 1.63 5.31 23.88
CA GLU A 483 1.75 4.54 22.64
C GLU A 483 0.83 5.08 21.55
N ALA A 484 -0.38 5.49 21.91
CA ALA A 484 -1.35 6.02 20.96
C ALA A 484 -0.90 7.36 20.36
N GLU A 485 -0.33 8.26 21.15
CA GLU A 485 0.25 9.52 20.64
C GLU A 485 1.40 9.24 19.67
N TYR A 486 2.33 8.35 20.05
CA TYR A 486 3.45 7.96 19.20
C TYR A 486 2.98 7.37 17.87
N ARG A 487 2.13 6.34 17.91
CA ARG A 487 1.60 5.68 16.70
C ARG A 487 0.83 6.66 15.82
N PHE A 488 0.02 7.53 16.41
CA PHE A 488 -0.77 8.50 15.66
C PHE A 488 0.09 9.54 14.97
N TYR A 489 1.11 10.07 15.65
CA TYR A 489 2.04 11.01 15.03
C TYR A 489 2.84 10.37 13.90
N THR A 490 3.28 9.13 14.11
CA THR A 490 3.99 8.36 13.10
C THR A 490 3.13 8.17 11.84
N GLU A 491 1.83 7.85 11.99
CA GLU A 491 0.88 7.80 10.87
C GLU A 491 0.65 9.18 10.22
N LEU A 492 0.60 10.27 11.00
CA LEU A 492 0.52 11.65 10.47
C LEU A 492 1.72 12.06 9.62
N LYS A 493 2.93 11.80 10.13
CA LYS A 493 4.18 12.12 9.46
C LYS A 493 4.32 11.41 8.11
N ARG A 494 3.69 10.23 7.98
CA ARG A 494 3.67 9.43 6.75
C ARG A 494 2.73 9.99 5.69
N SER A 495 1.54 10.45 6.10
CA SER A 495 0.50 10.91 5.17
C SER A 495 0.69 12.37 4.73
N ALA A 496 1.30 13.21 5.58
CA ALA A 496 1.44 14.64 5.34
C ALA A 496 2.91 15.09 5.47
N LYS A 497 3.40 15.81 4.46
CA LYS A 497 4.77 16.37 4.46
C LYS A 497 5.01 17.44 5.55
N ALA A 498 3.97 17.92 6.23
CA ALA A 498 4.03 19.05 7.17
C ALA A 498 3.25 18.80 8.48
N ALA A 499 3.24 17.57 9.00
CA ALA A 499 2.59 17.30 10.30
C ALA A 499 3.36 17.98 11.45
N GLU A 500 2.64 18.72 12.29
CA GLU A 500 3.18 19.47 13.44
C GLU A 500 2.51 19.05 14.74
N ILE A 501 3.22 19.21 15.86
CA ILE A 501 2.71 18.93 17.21
C ILE A 501 2.26 20.27 17.77
N ALA A 502 1.04 20.35 18.29
CA ALA A 502 0.47 21.59 18.82
C ALA A 502 1.27 22.11 20.03
N GLU A 503 1.35 23.43 20.19
CA GLU A 503 2.13 24.08 21.25
C GLU A 503 1.47 23.99 22.65
N ASP A 504 0.16 23.78 22.73
CA ASP A 504 -0.60 23.79 23.99
C ASP A 504 -0.33 22.52 24.84
N GLU A 505 -0.57 22.60 26.16
CA GLU A 505 -0.49 21.46 27.09
C GLU A 505 -1.44 20.29 26.74
N THR A 506 -2.40 20.52 25.84
CA THR A 506 -3.27 19.49 25.29
C THR A 506 -2.53 18.73 24.19
N ALA A 507 -2.23 17.44 24.45
CA ALA A 507 -1.59 16.53 23.50
C ALA A 507 -2.39 16.50 22.20
N GLY A 508 -1.93 17.26 21.21
CA GLY A 508 -2.63 17.43 19.95
C GLY A 508 -1.69 17.64 18.78
N PHE A 509 -2.20 17.34 17.61
CA PHE A 509 -1.46 17.34 16.35
C PHE A 509 -2.16 18.24 15.34
N VAL A 510 -1.40 19.02 14.58
CA VAL A 510 -1.91 19.96 13.59
C VAL A 510 -1.49 19.51 12.20
N MET A 511 -2.45 19.57 11.27
CA MET A 511 -2.24 19.27 9.86
C MET A 511 -3.12 20.21 9.03
N GLY A 512 -2.56 21.31 8.53
CA GLY A 512 -3.32 22.34 7.81
C GLY A 512 -4.40 22.97 8.69
N HIS A 513 -5.66 22.97 8.23
CA HIS A 513 -6.82 23.47 8.99
C HIS A 513 -7.43 22.43 9.95
N SER A 514 -6.79 21.27 10.08
CA SER A 514 -7.25 20.16 10.92
C SER A 514 -6.39 20.03 12.17
N ARG A 515 -7.02 19.76 13.31
CA ARG A 515 -6.35 19.47 14.59
C ARG A 515 -6.87 18.16 15.16
N PHE A 516 -5.98 17.30 15.61
CA PHE A 516 -6.31 16.06 16.31
C PHE A 516 -5.96 16.21 17.78
N VAL A 517 -6.87 15.88 18.69
CA VAL A 517 -6.66 16.06 20.14
C VAL A 517 -6.95 14.76 20.87
N PHE A 518 -6.10 14.42 21.82
CA PHE A 518 -6.26 13.26 22.70
C PHE A 518 -6.94 13.72 23.99
N SER A 519 -8.15 13.23 24.26
CA SER A 519 -8.91 13.58 25.46
C SER A 519 -9.78 12.40 25.90
N ASP A 520 -9.84 12.13 27.20
CA ASP A 520 -10.80 11.19 27.82
C ASP A 520 -10.86 9.79 27.18
N GLY A 521 -9.73 9.25 26.73
CA GLY A 521 -9.71 7.94 26.09
C GLY A 521 -10.09 7.95 24.60
N GLU A 522 -10.23 9.12 23.99
CA GLU A 522 -10.62 9.33 22.59
C GLU A 522 -9.58 10.15 21.81
N ILE A 523 -9.61 9.97 20.49
CA ILE A 523 -8.98 10.83 19.49
C ILE A 523 -10.10 11.64 18.84
N LEU A 524 -10.03 12.96 19.02
CA LEU A 524 -10.96 13.92 18.45
C LEU A 524 -10.33 14.51 17.19
N ALA A 525 -11.00 14.39 16.04
CA ALA A 525 -10.61 15.12 14.83
C ALA A 525 -11.41 16.41 14.73
N LEU A 526 -10.72 17.54 14.63
CA LEU A 526 -11.28 18.87 14.51
C LEU A 526 -10.95 19.47 13.14
N LYS A 527 -11.93 20.14 12.54
CA LYS A 527 -11.79 20.97 11.33
C LYS A 527 -12.37 22.34 11.64
N ASP A 528 -11.59 23.40 11.43
CA ASP A 528 -11.99 24.79 11.73
C ASP A 528 -12.55 24.97 13.17
N GLY A 529 -11.94 24.27 14.13
CA GLY A 529 -12.31 24.32 15.55
C GLY A 529 -13.55 23.50 15.94
N LYS A 530 -14.21 22.82 15.00
CA LYS A 530 -15.35 21.92 15.27
C LYS A 530 -14.93 20.47 15.22
N ILE A 531 -15.42 19.66 16.16
CA ILE A 531 -15.22 18.21 16.14
C ILE A 531 -16.03 17.62 14.98
N VAL A 532 -15.34 16.95 14.05
CA VAL A 532 -15.95 16.29 12.88
C VAL A 532 -16.01 14.77 13.03
N GLU A 533 -15.13 14.18 13.85
CA GLU A 533 -15.10 12.73 14.09
C GLU A 533 -14.48 12.41 15.45
N ARG A 534 -14.87 11.27 16.04
CA ARG A 534 -14.36 10.76 17.32
C ARG A 534 -14.05 9.28 17.23
N LYS A 535 -12.91 8.87 17.78
CA LYS A 535 -12.49 7.46 17.82
C LYS A 535 -11.92 7.08 19.16
N LEU A 536 -12.27 5.90 19.67
CA LEU A 536 -11.73 5.41 20.93
C LEU A 536 -10.24 5.05 20.77
N LEU A 537 -9.42 5.38 21.78
CA LEU A 537 -8.01 4.97 21.80
C LEU A 537 -7.87 3.46 21.80
N THR A 538 -8.80 2.72 22.42
CA THR A 538 -8.81 1.25 22.39
C THR A 538 -9.07 0.68 21.00
N GLU A 539 -9.84 1.38 20.17
CA GLU A 539 -10.04 1.04 18.75
C GLU A 539 -8.77 1.37 17.96
N PHE A 540 -8.18 2.54 18.22
CA PHE A 540 -6.94 2.99 17.58
C PHE A 540 -5.77 2.04 17.87
N SER A 541 -5.55 1.65 19.12
CA SER A 541 -4.50 0.68 19.49
C SER A 541 -4.65 -0.67 18.80
N ARG A 542 -5.87 -1.09 18.50
CA ARG A 542 -6.12 -2.36 17.78
C ARG A 542 -5.95 -2.23 16.28
N ARG A 543 -6.25 -1.06 15.71
CA ARG A 543 -6.27 -0.82 14.25
C ARG A 543 -5.79 0.59 13.90
N PRO A 544 -4.51 0.95 14.16
CA PRO A 544 -4.05 2.35 14.08
C PRO A 544 -4.27 2.96 12.69
N ALA A 545 -3.85 2.26 11.64
CA ALA A 545 -3.96 2.73 10.26
C ALA A 545 -5.41 2.83 9.74
N GLN A 546 -6.32 1.99 10.22
CA GLN A 546 -7.73 2.07 9.81
C GLN A 546 -8.40 3.28 10.46
N VAL A 547 -8.24 3.41 11.77
CA VAL A 547 -8.82 4.49 12.57
C VAL A 547 -8.24 5.84 12.13
N TYR A 548 -6.93 5.90 11.87
CA TYR A 548 -6.27 7.06 11.30
C TYR A 548 -6.90 7.50 9.97
N ARG A 549 -7.14 6.57 9.04
CA ARG A 549 -7.78 6.86 7.75
C ARG A 549 -9.19 7.40 7.88
N GLN A 550 -9.97 6.86 8.83
CA GLN A 550 -11.33 7.36 9.11
C GLN A 550 -11.30 8.80 9.64
N LEU A 551 -10.38 9.08 10.57
CA LEU A 551 -10.17 10.43 11.10
C LEU A 551 -9.71 11.39 10.00
N GLN A 552 -8.84 10.95 9.08
CA GLN A 552 -8.42 11.75 7.93
C GLN A 552 -9.55 12.02 6.93
N SER A 553 -10.36 11.03 6.58
CA SER A 553 -11.47 11.25 5.66
C SER A 553 -12.45 12.28 6.20
N ALA A 554 -12.76 12.21 7.50
CA ALA A 554 -13.70 13.12 8.14
C ALA A 554 -13.24 14.58 8.18
N VAL A 555 -11.94 14.85 8.13
CA VAL A 555 -11.42 16.22 8.06
C VAL A 555 -11.24 16.72 6.62
N GLN A 556 -11.27 15.82 5.63
CA GLN A 556 -11.18 16.17 4.21
C GLN A 556 -12.55 16.51 3.62
N ASP A 557 -13.61 15.84 4.07
CA ASP A 557 -15.02 16.18 3.79
C ASP A 557 -15.41 17.50 4.47
#